data_AF-A0A662F4H3-F1
#
_entry.id   AF-A0A662F4H3-F1
#
_cell.length_a   1.000
_cell.length_b   1.000
_cell.length_c   1.000
_cell.angle_alpha   90.00
_cell.angle_beta   90.00
_cell.angle_gamma   90.00
#
_symmetry.space_group_name_H-M   'P 1'
#
loop_
_entity.id
_entity.type
_entity.pdbx_description
1 polymer ?
#
loop_
_entity_poly.entity_id
_entity_poly.type
_entity_poly.pdbx_seq_one_letter_code
_entity_poly.pdbx_strand_id
1 'polypeptide(L)'
;MAEIYFVVKKETLNFEGLFSVHELYTTIDQWFKDKGYDKNEVKNEEIVTKEGKYVELLLEPWKKMTDYLKNVIRLHIRIYNCKEVTVEIDKHKVKMNKGRLQIETEGFLLADYEDRWDQHP
;
A
#
# COMPACT_ATOMS: atom_id res chain seq x y z
N MET A 1 9.49 -23.98 -3.67
CA MET A 1 9.62 -22.87 -2.67
C MET A 1 9.91 -21.58 -3.42
N ALA A 2 9.00 -20.58 -3.39
CA ALA A 2 9.18 -19.35 -4.17
C ALA A 2 10.39 -18.54 -3.69
N GLU A 3 11.27 -18.16 -4.60
CA GLU A 3 12.45 -17.34 -4.31
C GLU A 3 12.11 -15.84 -4.42
N ILE A 4 12.59 -15.04 -3.46
CA ILE A 4 12.34 -13.60 -3.39
C ILE A 4 13.61 -12.82 -3.69
N TYR A 5 13.56 -11.98 -4.72
CA TYR A 5 14.67 -11.10 -5.12
C TYR A 5 14.27 -9.64 -4.95
N PHE A 6 14.84 -8.94 -3.96
CA PHE A 6 14.57 -7.51 -3.75
C PHE A 6 15.23 -6.65 -4.82
N VAL A 7 14.42 -5.87 -5.53
CA VAL A 7 14.86 -4.87 -6.51
C VAL A 7 14.96 -3.50 -5.85
N VAL A 8 13.98 -3.19 -5.00
CA VAL A 8 13.94 -1.99 -4.16
C VAL A 8 13.82 -2.46 -2.72
N LYS A 9 14.84 -2.13 -1.92
CA LYS A 9 14.80 -2.35 -0.47
C LYS A 9 13.76 -1.44 0.16
N LYS A 10 13.39 -1.75 1.40
CA LYS A 10 12.41 -1.00 2.17
C LYS A 10 12.75 0.50 2.22
N GLU A 11 11.92 1.29 1.55
CA GLU A 11 11.90 2.76 1.65
C GLU A 11 10.75 3.19 2.54
N THR A 12 10.93 4.23 3.35
CA THR A 12 9.91 4.69 4.30
C THR A 12 9.67 6.19 4.18
N LEU A 13 8.42 6.55 3.93
CA LEU A 13 7.93 7.93 3.94
C LEU A 13 7.10 8.14 5.20
N ASN A 14 7.43 9.19 5.95
CA ASN A 14 6.65 9.63 7.11
C ASN A 14 6.12 11.04 6.86
N PHE A 15 4.85 11.26 7.13
CA PHE A 15 4.17 12.54 6.98
C PHE A 15 3.27 12.80 8.19
N GLU A 16 3.22 14.04 8.67
CA GLU A 16 2.30 14.46 9.72
C GLU A 16 1.61 15.75 9.31
N GLY A 17 0.28 15.75 9.32
CA GLY A 17 -0.48 16.91 8.88
C GLY A 17 -1.90 16.58 8.45
N LEU A 18 -2.41 17.41 7.55
CA LEU A 18 -3.71 17.25 6.90
C LEU A 18 -3.54 16.52 5.57
N PHE A 19 -4.36 15.51 5.35
CA PHE A 19 -4.41 14.73 4.12
C PHE A 19 -5.81 14.16 3.93
N SER A 20 -6.14 13.70 2.73
CA SER A 20 -7.36 12.93 2.48
C SER A 20 -7.00 11.46 2.37
N VAL A 21 -7.50 10.62 3.29
CA VAL A 21 -7.29 9.16 3.23
C VAL A 21 -7.89 8.59 1.95
N HIS A 22 -9.04 9.12 1.53
CA HIS A 22 -9.73 8.71 0.31
C HIS A 22 -8.91 9.02 -0.95
N GLU A 23 -8.37 10.24 -1.07
CA GLU A 23 -7.56 10.62 -2.22
C GLU A 23 -6.23 9.86 -2.24
N LEU A 24 -5.61 9.64 -1.08
CA LEU A 24 -4.40 8.83 -0.96
C LEU A 24 -4.63 7.42 -1.54
N TYR A 25 -5.68 6.74 -1.08
CA TYR A 25 -6.02 5.40 -1.55
C TYR A 25 -6.33 5.38 -3.04
N THR A 26 -7.14 6.34 -3.52
CA THR A 26 -7.52 6.45 -4.93
C THR A 26 -6.31 6.71 -5.82
N THR A 27 -5.38 7.56 -5.38
CA THR A 27 -4.13 7.86 -6.12
C THR A 27 -3.26 6.62 -6.25
N ILE A 28 -3.13 5.86 -5.17
CA ILE A 28 -2.35 4.61 -5.15
C ILE A 28 -2.99 3.55 -6.05
N ASP A 29 -4.31 3.36 -5.95
CA ASP A 29 -5.07 2.41 -6.76
C ASP A 29 -4.97 2.75 -8.26
N GLN A 30 -5.15 4.02 -8.61
CA GLN A 30 -5.03 4.50 -9.97
C GLN A 30 -3.61 4.30 -10.51
N TRP A 31 -2.57 4.58 -9.71
CA TRP A 31 -1.19 4.37 -10.12
C TRP A 31 -0.91 2.89 -10.43
N PHE A 32 -1.37 1.96 -9.59
CA PHE A 32 -1.20 0.52 -9.84
C PHE A 32 -1.93 0.08 -11.11
N LYS A 33 -3.16 0.55 -11.30
CA LYS A 33 -3.95 0.29 -12.50
C LYS A 33 -3.28 0.82 -13.76
N ASP A 34 -2.79 2.05 -13.75
CA ASP A 34 -2.10 2.69 -14.88
C ASP A 34 -0.79 1.96 -15.25
N LYS A 35 -0.14 1.35 -14.26
CA LYS A 35 1.07 0.54 -14.46
C LYS A 35 0.76 -0.92 -14.81
N GLY A 36 -0.51 -1.31 -14.83
CA GLY A 36 -0.97 -2.65 -15.18
C GLY A 36 -0.62 -3.69 -14.12
N TYR A 37 -0.72 -3.31 -12.84
CA TYR A 37 -0.64 -4.25 -11.72
C TYR A 37 -2.05 -4.74 -11.36
N ASP A 38 -2.14 -6.02 -11.04
CA ASP A 38 -3.30 -6.62 -10.42
C ASP A 38 -3.27 -6.32 -8.92
N LYS A 39 -4.37 -5.75 -8.42
CA LYS A 39 -4.49 -5.38 -7.01
C LYS A 39 -4.59 -6.62 -6.13
N ASN A 40 -3.87 -6.60 -5.01
CA ASN A 40 -3.97 -7.61 -3.98
C ASN A 40 -3.90 -6.92 -2.61
N GLU A 41 -5.00 -6.97 -1.86
CA GLU A 41 -5.09 -6.41 -0.51
C GLU A 41 -4.89 -7.54 0.50
N VAL A 42 -3.77 -7.49 1.22
CA VAL A 42 -3.37 -8.53 2.17
C VAL A 42 -3.91 -8.25 3.56
N LYS A 43 -3.95 -6.98 3.95
CA LYS A 43 -4.41 -6.54 5.27
C LYS A 43 -5.14 -5.22 5.15
N ASN A 44 -6.28 -5.09 5.84
CA ASN A 44 -7.03 -3.85 5.97
C ASN A 44 -7.72 -3.84 7.33
N GLU A 45 -7.15 -3.09 8.26
CA GLU A 45 -7.61 -3.02 9.64
C GLU A 45 -7.83 -1.56 10.04
N GLU A 46 -8.96 -1.31 10.70
CA GLU A 46 -9.25 -0.04 11.36
C GLU A 46 -9.49 -0.30 12.85
N ILE A 47 -8.76 0.43 13.70
CA ILE A 47 -8.90 0.39 15.15
C ILE A 47 -9.27 1.78 15.63
N VAL A 48 -10.44 1.91 16.25
CA VAL A 48 -10.91 3.16 16.83
C VAL A 48 -10.42 3.27 18.26
N THR A 49 -9.61 4.29 18.55
CA THR A 49 -9.13 4.59 19.90
C THR A 49 -9.70 5.92 20.41
N LYS A 50 -9.55 6.20 21.71
CA LYS A 50 -9.94 7.51 22.28
C LYS A 50 -9.17 8.68 21.66
N GLU A 51 -7.95 8.44 21.19
CA GLU A 51 -7.06 9.48 20.65
C GLU A 51 -7.25 9.71 19.15
N GLY A 52 -7.95 8.82 18.45
CA GLY A 52 -8.15 8.85 17.00
C GLY A 52 -8.21 7.44 16.42
N LYS A 53 -8.39 7.35 15.10
CA LYS A 53 -8.37 6.07 14.39
C LYS A 53 -6.94 5.67 14.06
N TYR A 54 -6.64 4.39 14.23
CA TYR A 54 -5.50 3.74 13.61
C TYR A 54 -6.00 2.97 12.39
N VAL A 55 -5.32 3.14 11.25
CA VAL A 55 -5.63 2.42 10.01
C VAL A 55 -4.37 1.75 9.52
N GLU A 56 -4.46 0.47 9.18
CA GLU A 56 -3.37 -0.30 8.61
C GLU A 56 -3.82 -0.98 7.33
N LEU A 57 -3.13 -0.69 6.24
CA LEU A 57 -3.37 -1.28 4.93
C LEU A 57 -2.06 -1.89 4.41
N LEU A 58 -2.11 -3.16 4.02
CA LEU A 58 -1.03 -3.84 3.34
C LEU A 58 -1.50 -4.24 1.95
N LEU A 59 -0.91 -3.64 0.93
CA LEU A 59 -1.14 -3.97 -0.47
C LEU A 59 0.08 -4.70 -1.01
N GLU A 60 -0.14 -5.78 -1.76
CA GLU A 60 0.91 -6.49 -2.52
C GLU A 60 0.51 -6.65 -4.00
N PRO A 61 0.21 -5.56 -4.72
CA PRO A 61 -0.09 -5.63 -6.13
C PRO A 61 1.04 -6.29 -6.91
N TRP A 62 0.66 -7.10 -7.88
CA TRP A 62 1.60 -7.89 -8.65
C TRP A 62 1.38 -7.71 -10.16
N LYS A 63 2.44 -7.90 -10.91
CA LYS A 63 2.43 -7.89 -12.37
C LYS A 63 3.22 -9.08 -12.88
N LYS A 64 2.58 -9.89 -13.72
CA LYS A 64 3.27 -11.02 -14.37
C LYS A 64 4.31 -10.48 -15.35
N MET A 65 5.56 -10.91 -15.19
CA MET A 65 6.66 -10.58 -16.11
C MET A 65 6.89 -11.72 -17.09
N THR A 66 6.93 -12.94 -16.59
CA THR A 66 6.98 -14.19 -17.37
C THR A 66 6.11 -15.25 -16.68
N ASP A 67 6.02 -16.46 -17.23
CA ASP A 67 5.31 -17.57 -16.58
C ASP A 67 5.89 -17.96 -15.21
N TYR A 68 7.16 -17.63 -14.96
CA TYR A 68 7.89 -18.01 -13.75
C TYR A 68 8.21 -16.84 -12.83
N LEU A 69 7.97 -15.60 -13.27
CA LEU A 69 8.35 -14.38 -12.56
C LEU A 69 7.18 -13.43 -12.42
N LYS A 70 6.90 -13.02 -11.18
CA LYS A 70 5.97 -11.93 -10.85
C LYS A 70 6.77 -10.80 -10.21
N ASN A 71 6.55 -9.58 -10.68
CA ASN A 71 6.98 -8.40 -9.95
C ASN A 71 5.91 -8.03 -8.92
N VAL A 72 6.31 -7.82 -7.68
CA VAL A 72 5.43 -7.45 -6.57
C VAL A 72 5.92 -6.16 -5.96
N ILE A 73 4.99 -5.24 -5.73
CA ILE A 73 5.24 -4.04 -4.92
C ILE A 73 4.48 -4.26 -3.62
N ARG A 74 5.19 -4.29 -2.50
CA ARG A 74 4.57 -4.28 -1.17
C ARG A 74 4.49 -2.85 -0.68
N LEU A 75 3.28 -2.42 -0.36
CA LEU A 75 2.98 -1.10 0.19
C LEU A 75 2.31 -1.28 1.55
N HIS A 76 3.01 -0.93 2.62
CA HIS A 76 2.50 -0.98 3.99
C HIS A 76 2.19 0.44 4.46
N ILE A 77 0.91 0.78 4.49
CA ILE A 77 0.40 2.08 4.91
C ILE A 77 -0.10 1.97 6.34
N ARG A 78 0.39 2.85 7.21
CA ARG A 78 -0.06 2.98 8.59
C ARG A 78 -0.44 4.41 8.86
N ILE A 79 -1.64 4.61 9.38
CA ILE A 79 -2.17 5.92 9.73
C ILE A 79 -2.45 5.93 11.22
N TYR A 80 -1.79 6.81 11.96
CA TYR A 80 -1.91 6.94 13.41
C TYR A 80 -2.68 8.20 13.78
N ASN A 81 -3.49 8.09 14.83
CA ASN A 81 -4.24 9.20 15.43
C ASN A 81 -5.05 10.00 14.41
N CYS A 82 -5.62 9.29 13.42
CA CYS A 82 -6.40 9.88 12.34
C CYS A 82 -7.73 10.45 12.89
N LYS A 83 -7.95 11.74 12.67
CA LYS A 83 -9.18 12.45 13.04
C LYS A 83 -9.77 13.13 11.81
N GLU A 84 -11.07 12.99 11.61
CA GLU A 84 -11.78 13.77 10.60
C GLU A 84 -11.90 15.22 11.09
N VAL A 85 -11.51 16.17 10.23
CA VAL A 85 -11.60 17.61 10.48
C VAL A 85 -12.25 18.27 9.28
N THR A 86 -13.00 19.34 9.53
CA THR A 86 -13.53 20.19 8.45
C THR A 86 -12.64 21.43 8.36
N VAL A 87 -12.09 21.67 7.18
CA VAL A 87 -11.27 22.85 6.89
C VAL A 87 -11.95 23.70 5.81
N GLU A 88 -11.73 25.01 5.87
CA GLU A 88 -12.21 25.93 4.84
C GLU A 88 -11.10 26.17 3.82
N ILE A 89 -11.31 25.72 2.58
CA ILE A 89 -10.41 25.92 1.45
C ILE A 89 -11.23 26.66 0.39
N ASP A 90 -10.76 27.82 -0.07
CA ASP A 90 -11.44 28.62 -1.09
C ASP A 90 -12.93 28.89 -0.80
N LYS A 91 -13.26 29.18 0.47
CA LYS A 91 -14.64 29.40 0.99
C LYS A 91 -15.55 28.17 0.96
N HIS A 92 -15.00 26.99 0.67
CA HIS A 92 -15.71 25.72 0.72
C HIS A 92 -15.24 24.89 1.92
N LYS A 93 -16.20 24.31 2.63
CA LYS A 93 -15.91 23.38 3.73
C LYS A 93 -15.58 22.00 3.16
N VAL A 94 -14.34 21.57 3.33
CA VAL A 94 -13.84 20.29 2.88
C VAL A 94 -13.54 19.40 4.08
N LYS A 95 -13.97 18.15 4.03
CA LYS A 95 -13.61 17.13 5.02
C LYS A 95 -12.22 16.60 4.71
N MET A 96 -11.33 16.65 5.69
CA MET A 96 -9.98 16.12 5.61
C MET A 96 -9.68 15.25 6.84
N ASN A 97 -8.54 14.57 6.82
CA ASN A 97 -8.02 13.78 7.91
C ASN A 97 -6.76 14.44 8.46
N LYS A 98 -6.68 14.59 9.78
CA LYS A 98 -5.46 15.00 10.49
C LYS A 98 -4.85 13.78 11.19
N GLY A 99 -3.56 13.53 10.99
CA GLY A 99 -2.88 12.43 11.65
C GLY A 99 -1.42 12.28 11.22
N ARG A 100 -0.83 11.13 11.55
CA ARG A 100 0.50 10.72 11.08
C ARG A 100 0.35 9.57 10.10
N LEU A 101 0.96 9.70 8.94
CA LEU A 101 0.97 8.73 7.85
C LEU A 101 2.39 8.17 7.71
N GLN A 102 2.50 6.85 7.68
CA GLN A 102 3.71 6.13 7.36
C GLN A 102 3.43 5.23 6.17
N ILE A 103 4.28 5.28 5.16
CA ILE A 103 4.21 4.43 3.97
C ILE A 103 5.56 3.74 3.83
N GLU A 104 5.56 2.43 3.94
CA GLU A 104 6.73 1.59 3.64
C GLU A 104 6.53 0.95 2.28
N THR A 105 7.52 1.09 1.40
CA THR A 105 7.48 0.52 0.04
C THR A 105 8.64 -0.45 -0.14
N GLU A 106 8.34 -1.64 -0.63
CA GLU A 106 9.31 -2.64 -1.05
C GLU A 106 8.96 -3.12 -2.46
N GLY A 107 9.97 -3.42 -3.27
CA GLY A 107 9.78 -3.99 -4.60
C GLY A 107 10.62 -5.26 -4.75
N PHE A 108 9.99 -6.37 -5.08
CA PHE A 108 10.67 -7.66 -5.24
C PHE A 108 10.12 -8.46 -6.41
N LEU A 109 10.95 -9.38 -6.92
CA LEU A 109 10.55 -10.41 -7.86
C LEU A 109 10.29 -11.70 -7.09
N LEU A 110 9.14 -12.32 -7.35
CA LEU A 110 8.84 -13.68 -6.94
C LEU A 110 9.13 -14.62 -8.11
N ALA A 111 10.07 -15.53 -7.92
CA ALA A 111 10.37 -16.61 -8.86
C ALA A 111 9.75 -17.94 -8.38
N ASP A 112 9.35 -18.78 -9.33
CA ASP A 112 8.83 -20.13 -9.10
C ASP A 112 7.57 -20.18 -8.20
N TYR A 113 6.55 -19.40 -8.57
CA TYR A 113 5.24 -19.38 -7.90
C TYR A 113 4.42 -20.69 -8.09
N GLU A 114 4.79 -21.54 -9.06
CA GLU A 114 4.01 -22.75 -9.43
C GLU A 114 4.64 -24.08 -8.95
N ASP A 115 5.73 -24.06 -8.16
CA ASP A 115 6.38 -25.26 -7.61
C ASP A 115 6.75 -26.33 -8.68
N ARG A 116 7.00 -25.90 -9.93
CA ARG A 116 7.24 -26.82 -11.06
C ARG A 116 8.68 -27.36 -11.11
N TRP A 117 9.59 -26.80 -10.31
CA TRP A 117 11.00 -27.20 -10.33
C TRP A 117 11.29 -28.50 -9.56
N ASP A 118 10.42 -28.92 -8.65
CA ASP A 118 10.58 -30.18 -7.89
C ASP A 118 10.05 -31.43 -8.61
N GLN A 119 9.59 -31.32 -9.86
CA GLN A 119 8.97 -32.46 -10.58
C GLN A 119 9.88 -33.20 -11.57
N HIS A 120 11.16 -32.85 -11.67
CA HIS A 120 12.10 -33.55 -12.54
C HIS A 120 13.41 -33.93 -11.82
N PRO A 121 13.48 -35.13 -11.19
CA PRO A 121 14.73 -35.82 -10.93
C PRO A 121 15.37 -36.37 -12.21
#